data_AF-A0A519C5X4-F1
#
_entry.id   AF-A0A519C5X4-F1
#
_cell.length_a   1.000
_cell.length_b   1.000
_cell.length_c   1.000
_cell.angle_alpha   90.00
_cell.angle_beta   90.00
_cell.angle_gamma   90.00
#
_symmetry.space_group_name_H-M   'P 1'
#
loop_
_entity.id
_entity.type
_entity.pdbx_description
1 polymer ?
#
loop_
_entity_poly.entity_id
_entity_poly.type
_entity_poly.pdbx_seq_one_letter_code
_entity_poly.pdbx_strand_id
1 'polypeptide(L)'
;MMNIVISMGLVGVMLSMLFMGLLIAYYGSSKTRNVGFVFLLIGAGLAYYLTLPETYSKVIFLDGMLAFVGGMVGGIIGIIVFLVAIIKS
;
A
#
# COMPACT_ATOMS: atom_id res chain seq x y z
N MET A 1 12.04 11.61 11.14
CA MET A 1 10.61 11.28 11.01
C MET A 1 10.09 11.48 9.58
N MET A 2 9.99 12.70 9.04
CA MET A 2 9.47 12.91 7.66
C MET A 2 10.23 12.11 6.57
N ASN A 3 11.57 12.01 6.68
CA ASN A 3 12.39 11.29 5.70
C ASN A 3 12.08 9.77 5.64
N ILE A 4 11.81 9.13 6.78
CA ILE A 4 11.52 7.69 6.80
C ILE A 4 10.15 7.37 6.23
N VAL A 5 9.16 8.24 6.49
CA VAL A 5 7.80 8.09 5.94
C VAL A 5 7.82 8.23 4.41
N ILE A 6 8.52 9.22 3.87
CA ILE A 6 8.65 9.42 2.42
C ILE A 6 9.41 8.25 1.78
N SER A 7 10.54 7.84 2.37
CA SER A 7 11.35 6.72 1.87
C SER A 7 10.53 5.42 1.84
N MET A 8 9.81 5.12 2.92
CA MET A 8 8.97 3.92 2.98
C MET A 8 7.76 4.03 2.07
N GLY A 9 7.20 5.23 1.87
CA GLY A 9 6.17 5.48 0.86
C GLY A 9 6.63 5.11 -0.54
N LEU A 10 7.83 5.53 -0.94
CA LEU A 10 8.39 5.14 -2.24
C LEU A 10 8.60 3.62 -2.34
N VAL A 11 9.13 2.99 -1.29
CA VAL A 11 9.27 1.52 -1.24
C VAL A 11 7.92 0.84 -1.40
N GLY A 12 6.88 1.33 -0.72
CA GLY A 12 5.51 0.84 -0.84
C GLY A 12 4.96 0.94 -2.26
N VAL A 13 5.17 2.06 -2.94
CA VAL A 13 4.80 2.24 -4.36
C VAL A 13 5.50 1.21 -5.24
N MET A 14 6.82 1.04 -5.09
CA MET A 14 7.59 0.11 -5.92
C MET A 14 7.19 -1.34 -5.69
N LEU A 15 7.02 -1.75 -4.42
CA LEU A 15 6.61 -3.12 -4.08
C LEU A 15 5.22 -3.45 -4.60
N SER A 16 4.26 -2.54 -4.41
CA SER A 16 2.89 -2.77 -4.90
C SER A 16 2.83 -2.87 -6.42
N MET A 17 3.56 -2.02 -7.15
CA MET A 17 3.66 -2.12 -8.61
C MET A 17 4.34 -3.42 -9.06
N LEU A 18 5.40 -3.87 -8.36
CA LEU A 18 6.06 -5.14 -8.64
C LEU A 18 5.10 -6.32 -8.46
N PHE A 19 4.44 -6.42 -7.30
CA PHE A 19 3.51 -7.52 -7.01
C PHE A 19 2.32 -7.52 -7.97
N MET A 20 1.76 -6.36 -8.30
CA MET A 20 0.68 -6.26 -9.26
C MET A 20 1.12 -6.64 -10.68
N GLY A 21 2.34 -6.28 -11.09
CA GLY A 21 2.95 -6.72 -12.35
C GLY A 21 3.10 -8.25 -12.42
N LEU A 22 3.54 -8.88 -11.32
CA LEU A 22 3.61 -10.33 -11.20
C LEU A 22 2.23 -10.99 -11.26
N LEU A 23 1.22 -10.40 -10.61
CA LEU A 23 -0.16 -10.89 -10.65
C LEU A 23 -0.73 -10.86 -12.06
N ILE A 24 -0.47 -9.81 -12.86
CA ILE A 24 -0.89 -9.78 -14.27
C ILE A 24 -0.22 -10.89 -15.06
N ALA A 25 1.09 -11.08 -14.89
CA ALA A 25 1.82 -12.10 -15.62
C ALA A 25 1.27 -13.51 -15.37
N TYR A 26 0.74 -13.78 -14.17
CA TYR A 26 0.24 -15.10 -13.80
C TYR A 26 -1.27 -15.29 -14.00
N TYR A 27 -2.10 -14.30 -13.63
CA TYR A 27 -3.57 -14.39 -13.64
C TYR A 27 -4.25 -13.61 -14.77
N GLY A 28 -3.51 -12.78 -15.50
CA GLY A 28 -4.03 -11.87 -16.51
C GLY A 28 -4.65 -10.59 -15.94
N SER A 29 -4.92 -9.62 -16.81
CA SER A 29 -5.39 -8.27 -16.44
C SER A 29 -6.74 -8.29 -15.68
N SER A 30 -7.72 -9.04 -16.18
CA SER A 30 -9.09 -9.02 -15.63
C SER A 30 -9.17 -9.50 -14.17
N LYS A 31 -8.48 -10.60 -13.83
CA LYS A 31 -8.45 -11.14 -12.45
C LYS A 31 -7.58 -10.28 -11.52
N THR A 32 -6.45 -9.77 -12.02
CA THR A 32 -5.55 -8.91 -11.23
C THR A 32 -6.21 -7.61 -10.81
N ARG A 33 -7.09 -7.05 -11.65
CA ARG A 33 -7.88 -5.87 -11.31
C ARG A 33 -8.75 -6.09 -10.06
N ASN A 34 -9.48 -7.20 -10.00
CA ASN A 34 -10.34 -7.51 -8.86
C ASN A 34 -9.51 -7.74 -7.58
N VAL A 35 -8.37 -8.42 -7.71
CA VAL A 35 -7.42 -8.61 -6.60
C VAL A 35 -6.89 -7.25 -6.10
N GLY A 36 -6.52 -6.35 -7.01
CA GLY A 36 -6.08 -5.00 -6.67
C GLY A 36 -7.13 -4.21 -5.87
N PHE A 37 -8.41 -4.31 -6.23
CA PHE A 37 -9.48 -3.70 -5.44
C PHE A 37 -9.63 -4.30 -4.04
N VAL A 38 -9.48 -5.62 -3.90
CA VAL A 38 -9.48 -6.28 -2.58
C VAL A 38 -8.30 -5.80 -1.73
N PHE A 39 -7.10 -5.72 -2.31
CA PHE A 39 -5.92 -5.18 -1.64
C PHE A 39 -6.10 -3.73 -1.22
N LEU A 40 -6.79 -2.89 -2.02
CA LEU A 40 -7.10 -1.51 -1.64
C LEU A 40 -8.04 -1.44 -0.44
N LEU A 41 -9.10 -2.24 -0.40
CA LEU A 41 -10.04 -2.26 0.72
C LEU A 41 -9.35 -2.71 2.01
N ILE A 42 -8.57 -3.79 1.95
CA ILE A 42 -7.81 -4.30 3.09
C ILE A 42 -6.76 -3.28 3.53
N GLY A 43 -6.00 -2.72 2.60
CA GLY A 43 -4.96 -1.73 2.88
C GLY A 43 -5.52 -0.46 3.52
N ALA A 44 -6.64 0.06 3.03
CA ALA A 44 -7.32 1.21 3.60
C ALA A 44 -7.86 0.92 5.02
N GLY A 45 -8.48 -0.25 5.21
CA GLY A 45 -8.95 -0.69 6.53
C GLY A 45 -7.82 -0.84 7.55
N LEU A 46 -6.70 -1.43 7.13
CA LEU A 46 -5.52 -1.61 7.97
C LEU A 46 -4.83 -0.28 8.28
N ALA A 47 -4.73 0.63 7.30
CA ALA A 47 -4.24 1.99 7.50
C ALA A 47 -5.10 2.76 8.49
N TYR A 48 -6.42 2.69 8.36
CA TYR A 48 -7.33 3.32 9.31
C TYR A 48 -7.18 2.76 10.73
N TYR A 49 -7.17 1.42 10.86
CA TYR A 49 -7.01 0.75 12.15
C TYR A 49 -5.72 1.17 12.85
N LEU A 50 -4.62 1.23 12.09
CA LEU A 50 -3.33 1.62 12.64
C LEU A 50 -3.26 3.11 12.98
N THR A 51 -4.15 3.96 12.43
CA THR A 51 -4.29 5.39 12.75
C THR A 51 -5.11 5.69 14.03
N LEU A 52 -5.67 4.68 14.70
CA LEU A 52 -6.48 4.87 15.91
C LEU A 52 -5.64 5.31 17.13
N PRO A 53 -6.13 6.28 17.94
CA PRO A 53 -5.36 6.87 19.05
C PRO A 53 -4.86 5.87 20.10
N GLU A 54 -5.61 4.80 20.33
CA GLU A 54 -5.28 3.76 21.32
C GLU A 54 -4.01 2.98 20.91
N THR A 55 -3.75 2.86 19.61
CA THR A 55 -2.61 2.13 19.03
C THR A 55 -1.31 2.94 19.07
N TYR A 56 -1.36 4.28 19.06
CA TYR A 56 -0.16 5.15 19.10
C TYR A 56 0.41 5.41 20.49
N SER A 57 -0.30 5.00 21.55
CA SER A 57 0.02 5.41 22.92
C SER A 57 1.33 4.82 23.49
N LYS A 58 1.92 3.80 22.85
CA LYS A 58 3.24 3.25 23.25
C LYS A 58 4.38 3.89 22.45
N VAL A 59 5.00 4.91 23.06
CA VAL A 59 6.10 5.75 22.54
C VAL A 59 7.30 4.97 21.96
N ILE A 60 7.47 3.69 22.31
CA ILE A 60 8.65 2.87 21.94
C ILE A 60 8.65 2.41 20.46
N PHE A 61 7.51 2.49 19.75
CA PHE A 61 7.38 1.99 18.37
C PHE A 61 7.04 3.06 17.31
N LEU A 62 7.12 4.34 17.67
CA LEU A 62 6.58 5.43 16.84
C LEU A 62 7.23 5.51 15.44
N ASP A 63 8.56 5.45 15.34
CA ASP A 63 9.25 5.54 14.05
C ASP A 63 8.98 4.33 13.14
N GLY A 64 8.92 3.12 13.70
CA GLY A 64 8.61 1.89 12.96
C GLY A 64 7.15 1.85 12.47
N MET A 65 6.23 2.32 13.31
CA MET A 65 4.82 2.42 12.94
C MET A 65 4.59 3.52 11.89
N LEU A 66 5.26 4.67 12.00
CA LEU A 66 5.23 5.72 10.98
C LEU A 66 5.83 5.23 9.65
N ALA A 67 6.94 4.50 9.69
CA ALA A 67 7.53 3.84 8.53
C ALA A 67 6.53 2.86 7.87
N PHE A 68 5.84 2.05 8.67
CA PHE A 68 4.84 1.09 8.18
C PHE A 68 3.64 1.80 7.55
N VAL A 69 3.08 2.82 8.20
CA VAL A 69 1.97 3.62 7.67
C VAL A 69 2.39 4.32 6.37
N GLY A 70 3.61 4.89 6.33
CA GLY A 70 4.18 5.46 5.10
C GLY A 70 4.23 4.44 3.96
N GLY A 71 4.73 3.24 4.24
CA GLY A 71 4.77 2.13 3.29
C GLY A 71 3.39 1.69 2.81
N MET A 72 2.39 1.61 3.69
CA MET A 72 1.02 1.29 3.30
C MET A 72 0.39 2.35 2.40
N VAL A 73 0.56 3.63 2.74
CA VAL A 73 0.07 4.74 1.90
C VAL A 73 0.72 4.68 0.53
N GLY A 74 2.03 4.43 0.47
CA GLY A 74 2.76 4.19 -0.77
C GLY A 74 2.20 3.00 -1.57
N GLY A 75 1.93 1.87 -0.91
CA GLY A 75 1.34 0.68 -1.51
C GLY A 75 -0.04 0.96 -2.11
N ILE A 76 -0.90 1.69 -1.39
CA ILE A 76 -2.22 2.11 -1.87
C ILE A 76 -2.08 2.95 -3.15
N ILE A 77 -1.18 3.94 -3.14
CA ILE A 77 -0.91 4.79 -4.31
C ILE A 77 -0.44 3.96 -5.49
N GLY A 78 0.50 3.03 -5.28
CA GLY A 78 1.03 2.19 -6.35
C GLY A 78 -0.03 1.27 -6.96
N ILE A 79 -0.91 0.69 -6.14
CA ILE A 79 -2.06 -0.11 -6.62
C ILE A 79 -3.03 0.77 -7.43
N ILE A 80 -3.33 2.00 -6.97
CA ILE A 80 -4.22 2.91 -7.71
C ILE A 80 -3.64 3.25 -9.09
N VAL A 81 -2.37 3.66 -9.15
CA VAL A 81 -1.69 3.98 -10.42
C VAL A 81 -1.72 2.77 -11.35
N PHE A 82 -1.46 1.58 -10.81
CA PHE A 82 -1.51 0.35 -11.57
C PHE A 82 -2.91 0.05 -12.10
N LEU A 83 -3.94 0.10 -11.26
CA LEU A 83 -5.34 -0.12 -11.66
C LEU A 83 -5.76 0.85 -12.77
N VAL A 84 -5.39 2.13 -12.67
CA VAL A 84 -5.63 3.12 -13.73
C VAL A 84 -4.93 2.72 -15.03
N ALA A 85 -3.71 2.19 -14.96
CA ALA A 85 -2.97 1.74 -16.14
C ALA A 85 -3.64 0.54 -16.83
N ILE A 86 -4.09 -0.47 -16.07
CA ILE A 86 -4.74 -1.67 -16.65
C ILE A 86 -6.19 -1.45 -17.08
N ILE A 87 -6.94 -0.52 -16.49
CA ILE A 87 -8.32 -0.23 -16.92
C ILE A 87 -8.35 0.30 -18.37
N LYS A 88 -7.26 0.96 -18.80
CA LYS A 88 -7.12 1.46 -20.18
C LYS A 88 -6.65 0.41 -21.19
N SER A 89 -6.18 -0.75 -20.72
CA SER A 89 -5.65 -1.84 -21.54
C SER A 89 -6.71 -2.91 -21.82
#